data_AF-A0AAT9LTD9-F1
#
_entry.id   AF-A0AAT9LTD9-F1
#
_cell.length_a   1.000
_cell.length_b   1.000
_cell.length_c   1.000
_cell.angle_alpha   90.00
_cell.angle_beta   90.00
_cell.angle_gamma   90.00
#
_symmetry.space_group_name_H-M   'P 1'
#
loop_
_entity.id
_entity.type
_entity.pdbx_description
1 polymer ?
#
loop_
_entity_poly.entity_id
_entity_poly.type
_entity_poly.pdbx_seq_one_letter_code
_entity_poly.pdbx_strand_id
1 'polypeptide(L)'
;MTVRCPLTDCGAENVADAETCVRCGSPLREFARLTAYPDQLFNQGLAAAQAGELAVARELFAAVVHWCPLDAEARNALALTNFQLGDHQAAHTHWAAVLDRCPGDAMAVEGMSRMLEL
;
A
#
# COMPACT_ATOMS: atom_id res chain seq x y z
N MET A 1 -5.13 -20.45 -16.44
CA MET A 1 -4.29 -19.73 -15.47
C MET A 1 -4.16 -20.61 -14.23
N THR A 2 -3.00 -20.64 -13.57
CA THR A 2 -2.76 -21.44 -12.35
C THR A 2 -2.31 -20.53 -11.21
N VAL A 3 -2.53 -20.97 -9.97
CA VAL A 3 -2.05 -20.30 -8.75
C VAL A 3 -1.17 -21.26 -7.95
N ARG A 4 -0.06 -20.76 -7.40
CA ARG A 4 0.79 -21.55 -6.51
C ARG A 4 0.35 -21.38 -5.08
N CYS A 5 0.35 -22.47 -4.32
CA CYS A 5 0.11 -22.43 -2.88
C CYS A 5 1.16 -21.52 -2.22
N PRO A 6 0.75 -20.52 -1.43
CA PRO A 6 1.67 -19.53 -0.85
C PRO A 6 2.50 -20.09 0.32
N LEU A 7 2.13 -21.26 0.86
CA LEU A 7 2.94 -21.90 1.90
C LEU A 7 4.24 -22.40 1.30
N THR A 8 5.36 -21.94 1.86
CA THR A 8 6.74 -22.27 1.43
C THR A 8 7.00 -23.77 1.38
N ASP A 9 6.42 -24.52 2.32
CA ASP A 9 6.62 -25.97 2.43
C ASP A 9 5.72 -26.77 1.47
N CYS A 10 4.77 -26.11 0.78
CA CYS A 10 3.87 -26.75 -0.18
C CYS A 10 4.17 -26.38 -1.62
N GLY A 11 4.02 -25.10 -1.98
CA GLY A 11 4.27 -24.57 -3.33
C GLY A 11 3.49 -25.22 -4.49
N ALA A 12 2.49 -26.05 -4.22
CA ALA A 12 1.77 -26.81 -5.26
C ALA A 12 1.05 -25.88 -6.25
N GLU A 13 1.03 -26.25 -7.53
CA GLU A 13 0.22 -25.57 -8.55
C GLU A 13 -1.24 -26.03 -8.46
N ASN A 14 -2.16 -25.08 -8.56
CA ASN A 14 -3.59 -25.27 -8.49
C ASN A 14 -4.27 -24.53 -9.66
N VAL A 15 -5.49 -24.92 -10.01
CA VAL A 15 -6.33 -24.09 -10.89
C VAL A 15 -6.61 -22.74 -10.22
N ALA A 16 -6.75 -21.68 -11.02
CA ALA A 16 -6.78 -20.30 -10.51
C ALA A 16 -7.91 -20.03 -9.50
N ASP A 17 -9.03 -20.73 -9.60
CA ASP A 17 -10.22 -20.60 -8.76
C ASP A 17 -10.32 -21.66 -7.66
N ALA A 18 -9.25 -22.40 -7.39
CA ALA A 18 -9.24 -23.41 -6.34
C ALA A 18 -9.51 -22.77 -4.96
N GLU A 19 -10.54 -23.26 -4.26
CA GLU A 19 -10.85 -22.85 -2.89
C GLU A 19 -9.75 -23.29 -1.91
N THR A 20 -9.23 -24.51 -2.09
CA THR A 20 -8.16 -25.10 -1.28
C THR A 20 -7.03 -25.67 -2.12
N CYS A 21 -5.84 -25.78 -1.53
CA CYS A 21 -4.69 -26.39 -2.17
C CYS A 21 -4.88 -27.89 -2.34
N VAL A 22 -4.71 -28.40 -3.56
CA VAL A 22 -4.83 -29.81 -3.92
C VAL A 22 -3.89 -30.74 -3.14
N ARG A 23 -2.79 -30.18 -2.60
CA ARG A 23 -1.78 -30.95 -1.85
C ARG A 23 -1.98 -30.86 -0.34
N CYS A 24 -2.06 -29.66 0.22
CA CYS A 24 -2.03 -29.46 1.68
C CYS A 24 -3.36 -28.99 2.28
N GLY A 25 -4.40 -28.76 1.47
CA GLY A 25 -5.70 -28.31 1.93
C GLY A 25 -5.76 -26.84 2.38
N SER A 26 -4.68 -26.07 2.25
CA SER A 26 -4.64 -24.66 2.64
C SER A 26 -5.69 -23.81 1.88
N PRO A 27 -6.34 -22.83 2.55
CA PRO A 27 -7.43 -22.05 1.98
C PRO A 27 -6.92 -20.98 1.00
N LEU A 28 -6.81 -21.34 -0.28
CA LEU A 28 -6.19 -20.50 -1.31
C LEU A 28 -7.00 -19.24 -1.60
N ARG A 29 -8.33 -19.33 -1.56
CA ARG A 29 -9.21 -18.18 -1.79
C ARG A 29 -9.03 -17.12 -0.72
N GLU A 30 -8.93 -17.52 0.54
CA GLU A 30 -8.68 -16.64 1.67
C GLU A 30 -7.30 -16.00 1.59
N PHE A 31 -6.27 -16.78 1.23
CA PHE A 31 -4.94 -16.23 0.97
C PHE A 31 -4.96 -15.18 -0.13
N ALA A 32 -5.59 -15.47 -1.27
CA ALA A 32 -5.70 -14.53 -2.38
C ALA A 32 -6.40 -13.23 -1.98
N ARG A 33 -7.47 -13.31 -1.17
CA ARG A 33 -8.17 -12.14 -0.62
C ARG A 33 -7.28 -11.31 0.29
N LEU A 34 -6.56 -11.96 1.21
CA LEU A 34 -5.65 -11.27 2.13
C LEU A 34 -4.50 -10.59 1.39
N THR A 35 -3.92 -11.24 0.38
CA THR A 35 -2.82 -10.67 -0.41
C THR A 35 -3.26 -9.50 -1.28
N ALA A 36 -4.51 -9.50 -1.75
CA ALA A 36 -5.07 -8.40 -2.56
C ALA A 36 -5.64 -7.25 -1.72
N TYR A 37 -5.75 -7.42 -0.40
CA TYR A 37 -6.41 -6.45 0.47
C TYR A 37 -5.70 -5.09 0.53
N PRO A 38 -4.36 -4.99 0.62
CA PRO A 38 -3.65 -3.72 0.56
C PRO A 38 -3.90 -2.97 -0.76
N ASP A 39 -3.87 -3.67 -1.90
CA ASP A 39 -4.15 -3.06 -3.21
C ASP A 39 -5.58 -2.51 -3.29
N GLN A 40 -6.54 -3.23 -2.69
CA GLN A 40 -7.92 -2.77 -2.60
C GLN A 40 -8.01 -1.48 -1.78
N LEU A 41 -7.37 -1.44 -0.60
CA LEU A 41 -7.32 -0.25 0.25
C LEU A 41 -6.66 0.93 -0.46
N PHE A 42 -5.57 0.69 -1.19
CA PHE A 42 -4.86 1.72 -1.94
C PHE A 42 -5.75 2.33 -3.04
N ASN A 43 -6.41 1.48 -3.83
CA ASN A 43 -7.33 1.94 -4.88
C ASN A 43 -8.53 2.72 -4.32
N GLN A 44 -9.05 2.30 -3.17
CA GLN A 44 -10.09 3.07 -2.47
C GLN A 44 -9.56 4.42 -1.99
N GLY A 45 -8.32 4.47 -1.49
CA GLY A 45 -7.66 5.70 -1.07
C GLY A 45 -7.48 6.68 -2.23
N LEU A 46 -7.07 6.18 -3.40
CA LEU A 46 -6.99 6.98 -4.63
C LEU A 46 -8.35 7.56 -5.03
N ALA A 47 -9.42 6.76 -4.99
CA ALA A 47 -10.77 7.21 -5.30
C ALA A 47 -11.24 8.30 -4.33
N ALA A 48 -11.00 8.11 -3.02
CA ALA A 48 -11.33 9.10 -2.00
C ALA A 48 -10.56 10.42 -2.19
N ALA A 49 -9.26 10.34 -2.49
CA ALA A 49 -8.43 11.52 -2.76
C ALA A 49 -8.92 12.29 -3.99
N GLN A 50 -9.27 11.59 -5.07
CA GLN A 50 -9.85 12.20 -6.28
C GLN A 50 -11.20 12.87 -6.03
N ALA A 51 -12.00 12.33 -5.10
CA ALA A 51 -13.26 12.93 -4.66
C ALA A 51 -13.08 14.11 -3.68
N GLY A 52 -11.85 14.43 -3.26
CA GLY A 52 -11.56 15.46 -2.26
C GLY A 52 -11.81 15.02 -0.81
N GLU A 53 -12.08 13.73 -0.58
CA GLU A 53 -12.31 13.15 0.75
C GLU A 53 -10.98 12.83 1.43
N LEU A 54 -10.15 13.86 1.63
CA LEU A 54 -8.76 13.70 2.07
C LEU A 54 -8.60 12.98 3.42
N ALA A 55 -9.54 13.18 4.35
CA ALA A 55 -9.52 12.47 5.63
C ALA A 55 -9.72 10.95 5.44
N VAL A 56 -10.62 10.54 4.54
CA VAL A 56 -10.87 9.13 4.21
C VAL A 56 -9.66 8.54 3.49
N ALA A 57 -9.10 9.27 2.52
CA ALA A 57 -7.89 8.86 1.81
C ALA A 57 -6.72 8.63 2.77
N ARG A 58 -6.53 9.51 3.76
CA ARG A 58 -5.47 9.38 4.77
C ARG A 58 -5.61 8.06 5.54
N GLU A 59 -6.79 7.73 6.04
CA GLU A 59 -7.00 6.49 6.79
C GLU A 59 -6.77 5.25 5.92
N LEU A 60 -7.20 5.28 4.66
CA LEU A 60 -6.99 4.19 3.70
C LEU A 60 -5.51 3.98 3.39
N PHE A 61 -4.76 5.04 3.06
CA PHE A 61 -3.32 4.92 2.81
C PHE A 61 -2.54 4.54 4.08
N ALA A 62 -2.94 5.03 5.25
CA ALA A 62 -2.36 4.61 6.53
C ALA A 62 -2.56 3.11 6.77
N ALA A 63 -3.73 2.57 6.42
CA ALA A 63 -3.97 1.14 6.48
C ALA A 63 -3.06 0.37 5.51
N VAL A 64 -2.86 0.84 4.27
CA VAL A 64 -1.90 0.21 3.34
C VAL A 64 -0.50 0.20 3.92
N VAL A 65 -0.02 1.32 4.48
CA VAL A 65 1.29 1.41 5.13
C VAL A 65 1.39 0.49 6.36
N HIS A 66 0.30 0.24 7.07
CA HIS A 66 0.28 -0.71 8.17
C HIS A 66 0.50 -2.16 7.69
N TRP A 67 -0.16 -2.56 6.60
CA TRP A 67 0.00 -3.89 6.00
C TRP A 67 1.34 -4.06 5.27
N CYS A 68 1.75 -3.02 4.56
CA CYS A 68 2.91 -2.97 3.69
C CYS A 68 3.83 -1.82 4.14
N PRO A 69 4.52 -1.94 5.29
CA PRO A 69 5.31 -0.85 5.85
C PRO A 69 6.46 -0.41 4.95
N LEU A 70 6.80 -1.18 3.94
CA LEU A 70 7.91 -0.92 3.02
C LEU A 70 7.45 -0.35 1.68
N ASP A 71 6.15 -0.16 1.49
CA ASP A 71 5.55 0.36 0.25
C ASP A 71 5.79 1.88 0.14
N ALA A 72 6.63 2.26 -0.82
CA ALA A 72 6.98 3.66 -1.07
C ALA A 72 5.82 4.45 -1.68
N GLU A 73 5.01 3.81 -2.54
CA GLU A 73 3.89 4.44 -3.20
C GLU A 73 2.78 4.80 -2.19
N ALA A 74 2.43 3.85 -1.33
CA ALA A 74 1.47 4.07 -0.25
C ALA A 74 1.95 5.15 0.75
N ARG A 75 3.24 5.15 1.11
CA ARG A 75 3.82 6.17 1.99
C ARG A 75 3.81 7.56 1.33
N ASN A 76 4.13 7.65 0.04
CA ASN A 76 4.08 8.91 -0.68
C ASN A 76 2.64 9.44 -0.80
N ALA A 77 1.67 8.59 -1.09
CA ALA A 77 0.25 8.96 -1.13
C ALA A 77 -0.25 9.46 0.24
N LEU A 78 0.14 8.78 1.32
CA LEU A 78 -0.15 9.21 2.69
C LEU A 78 0.51 10.55 3.03
N ALA A 79 1.77 10.75 2.64
CA ALA A 79 2.50 12.00 2.85
C ALA A 79 1.83 13.18 2.13
N LEU A 80 1.50 13.00 0.85
CA LEU A 80 0.80 14.02 0.06
C LEU A 80 -0.57 14.36 0.65
N THR A 81 -1.32 13.34 1.09
CA THR A 81 -2.64 13.54 1.71
C THR A 81 -2.53 14.32 3.02
N ASN A 82 -1.54 14.00 3.86
CA ASN A 82 -1.26 14.75 5.09
C ASN A 82 -0.87 16.21 4.79
N PHE A 83 -0.04 16.42 3.77
CA PHE A 83 0.34 17.76 3.33
C PHE A 83 -0.88 18.59 2.91
N GLN A 84 -1.78 18.01 2.09
CA GLN A 84 -3.00 18.68 1.64
C GLN A 84 -3.99 18.96 2.79
N LEU A 85 -3.95 18.16 3.87
CA LEU A 85 -4.70 18.39 5.10
C LEU A 85 -4.04 19.41 6.04
N GLY A 86 -2.83 19.89 5.73
CA GLY A 86 -2.06 20.82 6.55
C GLY A 86 -1.24 20.15 7.67
N ASP A 87 -1.21 18.82 7.75
CA ASP A 87 -0.35 18.08 8.68
C ASP A 87 1.05 17.89 8.08
N HIS A 88 1.78 19.00 8.00
CA HIS A 88 3.12 19.03 7.40
C HIS A 88 4.12 18.15 8.17
N GLN A 89 3.95 18.00 9.49
CA GLN A 89 4.83 17.15 10.29
C GLN A 89 4.68 15.67 9.94
N ALA A 90 3.43 15.19 9.77
CA ALA A 90 3.17 13.84 9.30
C ALA A 90 3.67 13.64 7.86
N ALA A 91 3.44 14.61 6.97
CA ALA A 91 3.92 14.57 5.59
C ALA A 91 5.46 14.40 5.52
N HIS A 92 6.21 15.24 6.24
CA HIS A 92 7.66 15.14 6.33
C HIS A 92 8.11 13.77 6.85
N THR A 93 7.49 13.27 7.92
CA THR A 93 7.83 11.95 8.50
C THR A 93 7.74 10.85 7.45
N HIS A 94 6.66 10.83 6.65
CA HIS A 94 6.46 9.81 5.64
C HIS A 94 7.40 9.95 4.44
N TRP A 95 7.62 11.15 3.90
CA TRP A 95 8.58 11.35 2.81
C TRP A 95 10.01 11.06 3.24
N ALA A 96 10.42 11.46 4.45
CA ALA A 96 11.74 11.16 4.98
C ALA A 96 11.97 9.65 5.05
N ALA A 97 10.95 8.89 5.47
CA ALA A 97 11.02 7.45 5.55
C ALA A 97 11.03 6.75 4.18
N VAL A 98 10.55 7.41 3.12
CA VAL A 98 10.74 6.95 1.73
C VAL A 98 12.19 7.23 1.29
N LEU A 99 12.69 8.45 1.50
CA LEU A 99 14.02 8.87 1.09
C LEU A 99 15.16 8.13 1.81
N ASP A 100 14.96 7.73 3.06
CA ASP A 100 15.93 6.89 3.81
C ASP A 100 16.25 5.59 3.07
N ARG A 101 15.29 5.06 2.30
CA ARG A 101 15.40 3.77 1.60
C ARG A 101 15.61 3.94 0.10
N CYS A 102 14.99 4.97 -0.48
CA CYS A 102 15.14 5.34 -1.87
C CYS A 102 15.43 6.85 -1.98
N PRO A 103 16.71 7.27 -1.83
CA PRO A 103 17.07 8.69 -1.83
C PRO A 103 16.71 9.45 -3.12
N GLY A 104 16.45 8.74 -4.21
CA GLY A 104 16.06 9.31 -5.51
C GLY A 104 14.57 9.18 -5.83
N ASP A 105 13.72 8.83 -4.87
CA ASP A 105 12.27 8.77 -5.08
C ASP A 105 11.73 10.16 -5.46
N ALA A 106 11.27 10.30 -6.71
CA ALA A 106 10.91 11.60 -7.28
C ALA A 106 9.75 12.27 -6.52
N MET A 107 8.75 11.51 -6.08
CA MET A 107 7.59 12.08 -5.38
C MET A 107 7.97 12.54 -3.97
N ALA A 108 8.84 11.80 -3.28
CA ALA A 108 9.31 12.20 -1.97
C ALA A 108 10.25 13.42 -2.03
N VAL A 109 11.14 13.48 -3.02
CA VAL A 109 11.99 14.66 -3.27
C VAL A 109 11.13 15.88 -3.55
N GLU A 110 10.16 15.77 -4.47
CA GLU A 110 9.25 16.86 -4.81
C GLU A 110 8.42 17.31 -3.60
N GLY A 111 7.89 16.36 -2.82
CA GLY A 111 7.16 16.65 -1.58
C GLY A 111 8.00 17.44 -0.58
N MET A 112 9.25 17.03 -0.35
CA MET A 112 10.17 17.75 0.52
C MET A 112 10.49 19.17 0.00
N SER A 113 10.68 19.34 -1.31
CA SER A 113 10.90 20.67 -1.90
C SER A 113 9.70 21.60 -1.67
N ARG A 114 8.48 21.12 -1.92
CA ARG A 114 7.25 21.90 -1.69
C ARG A 114 7.08 22.35 -0.24
N MET A 115 7.56 21.57 0.73
CA MET A 115 7.51 21.94 2.14
C MET A 115 8.44 23.12 2.50
N LEU A 116 9.54 23.30 1.78
CA LEU A 116 10.49 24.40 2.01
C LEU A 116 9.97 25.74 1.47
N GLU A 117 8.93 25.71 0.65
CA GLU A 117 8.32 26.88 0.00
C GLU A 117 7.13 27.45 0.79
N LEU A 118 6.75 26.83 1.92
CA LEU A 118 5.70 27.27 2.85
C LEU A 118 6.21 28.33 3.84
#